data_AF-A0A0K1P737-F1
#
_entry.id   AF-A0A0K1P737-F1
#
_cell.length_a   1.000
_cell.length_b   1.000
_cell.length_c   1.000
_cell.angle_alpha   90.00
_cell.angle_beta   90.00
_cell.angle_gamma   90.00
#
_symmetry.space_group_name_H-M   'P 1'
#
loop_
_entity.id
_entity.type
_entity.pdbx_description
1 polymer ?
#
loop_
_entity_poly.entity_id
_entity_poly.type
_entity_poly.pdbx_seq_one_letter_code
_entity_poly.pdbx_strand_id
1 'polypeptide(L)'
;MKKFLKLFFSLNFLMSSLFTVYSCSATEVTNELTFCDSDSEKNLTTFLRSDNVSIFNSFFENDFNFPLDIENNKLNKDYTDIYERRYVDNDFIYDYSSVEGNQVVMDVNEKGNAFPNEINNIFIETNNLQSDFSILEYSGVTYILTLKGYKGFSNYTIFIYKTILSSENDKDKVIRKTTFQKIYKKNINIIT
;
A
#
# COMPACT_ATOMS: atom_id res chain seq x y z
N MET A 1 -29.99 31.55 -59.30
CA MET A 1 -29.86 33.00 -59.02
C MET A 1 -30.73 33.36 -57.83
N LYS A 2 -30.23 34.28 -57.00
CA LYS A 2 -30.88 34.96 -55.86
C LYS A 2 -30.97 34.12 -54.59
N LYS A 3 -30.65 34.62 -53.39
CA LYS A 3 -30.01 35.85 -52.92
C LYS A 3 -29.63 35.56 -51.46
N PHE A 4 -28.48 36.06 -51.03
CA PHE A 4 -28.04 36.14 -49.64
C PHE A 4 -29.12 36.75 -48.73
N LEU A 5 -29.24 36.23 -47.51
CA LEU A 5 -29.53 37.09 -46.36
C LEU A 5 -28.67 36.66 -45.17
N LYS A 6 -27.71 37.53 -44.86
CA LYS A 6 -26.91 37.53 -43.63
C LYS A 6 -27.83 37.94 -42.48
N LEU A 7 -27.82 37.20 -41.37
CA LEU A 7 -28.15 37.77 -40.07
C LEU A 7 -26.89 37.75 -39.20
N PHE A 8 -26.30 38.93 -39.05
CA PHE A 8 -25.44 39.24 -37.92
C PHE A 8 -26.35 39.50 -36.71
N PHE A 9 -26.23 38.69 -35.67
CA PHE A 9 -26.50 39.15 -34.32
C PHE A 9 -25.27 38.86 -33.46
N SER A 10 -24.55 39.95 -33.23
CA SER A 10 -23.66 40.13 -32.10
C SER A 10 -24.44 39.94 -30.80
N LEU A 11 -24.00 39.03 -29.94
CA LEU A 11 -24.24 39.18 -28.51
C LEU A 11 -22.99 38.76 -27.71
N ASN A 12 -22.75 39.59 -26.70
CA ASN A 12 -21.49 39.79 -26.02
C ASN A 12 -20.99 38.58 -25.23
N PHE A 13 -19.67 38.46 -25.23
CA PHE A 13 -18.80 38.10 -24.11
C PHE A 13 -19.52 37.89 -22.77
N LEU A 14 -19.67 36.63 -22.39
CA LEU A 14 -19.49 36.21 -20.99
C LEU A 14 -18.41 35.14 -21.01
N MET A 15 -17.16 35.61 -20.98
CA MET A 15 -16.01 34.80 -20.59
C MET A 15 -16.26 34.40 -19.14
N SER A 16 -16.95 33.29 -18.95
CA SER A 16 -16.96 32.60 -17.68
C SER A 16 -15.54 32.07 -17.52
N SER A 17 -14.73 32.82 -16.77
CA SER A 17 -13.54 32.27 -16.15
C SER A 17 -14.01 31.11 -15.27
N LEU A 18 -14.02 29.92 -15.85
CA LEU A 18 -13.99 28.70 -15.08
C LEU A 18 -12.68 28.80 -14.30
N PHE A 19 -12.80 29.25 -13.06
CA PHE A 19 -11.83 28.90 -12.03
C PHE A 19 -11.85 27.38 -12.00
N THR A 20 -10.90 26.77 -12.72
CA THR A 20 -10.50 25.41 -12.45
C THR A 20 -10.02 25.43 -11.01
N VAL A 21 -10.92 25.07 -10.10
CA VAL A 21 -10.55 24.70 -8.74
C VAL A 21 -9.73 23.43 -8.95
N TYR A 22 -8.43 23.61 -9.14
CA TYR A 22 -7.47 22.57 -8.88
C TYR A 22 -7.66 22.26 -7.40
N SER A 23 -8.47 21.24 -7.14
CA SER A 23 -8.32 20.46 -5.93
C SER A 23 -6.86 20.03 -5.98
N CYS A 24 -6.02 20.78 -5.27
CA CYS A 24 -4.68 20.36 -4.94
C CYS A 24 -4.91 19.16 -4.04
N SER A 25 -5.18 17.98 -4.64
CA SER A 25 -4.97 16.72 -3.97
C SER A 25 -3.53 16.82 -3.53
N ALA A 26 -3.33 17.04 -2.22
CA ALA A 26 -2.00 17.03 -1.65
C ALA A 26 -1.37 15.74 -2.16
N THR A 27 -0.42 15.86 -3.09
CA THR A 27 0.35 14.71 -3.54
C THR A 27 0.93 14.14 -2.26
N GLU A 28 0.42 12.99 -1.82
CA GLU A 28 0.92 12.34 -0.62
C GLU A 28 2.41 12.13 -0.85
N VAL A 29 3.23 12.93 -0.17
CA VAL A 29 4.68 12.85 -0.28
C VAL A 29 5.06 11.54 0.39
N THR A 30 5.22 10.50 -0.42
CA THR A 30 5.74 9.22 0.05
C THR A 30 7.24 9.38 0.24
N ASN A 31 7.73 9.20 1.46
CA ASN A 31 9.15 9.29 1.75
C ASN A 31 9.90 8.09 1.18
N GLU A 32 11.19 8.25 0.88
CA GLU A 32 12.02 7.12 0.48
C GLU A 32 12.56 6.40 1.73
N LEU A 33 12.61 5.05 1.73
CA LEU A 33 13.30 4.32 2.79
C LEU A 33 14.82 4.43 2.64
N THR A 34 15.52 4.46 3.76
CA THR A 34 16.97 4.49 3.83
C THR A 34 17.48 3.23 4.51
N PHE A 35 18.46 2.57 3.88
CA PHE A 35 19.14 1.45 4.54
C PHE A 35 19.94 1.95 5.74
N CYS A 36 20.01 1.15 6.79
CA CYS A 36 21.02 1.35 7.82
C CYS A 36 22.43 1.18 7.23
N ASP A 37 23.43 1.85 7.80
CA ASP A 37 24.79 1.93 7.24
C ASP A 37 25.46 0.56 7.00
N SER A 38 25.04 -0.50 7.72
CA SER A 38 25.54 -1.87 7.57
C SER A 38 24.78 -2.74 6.58
N ASP A 39 23.64 -2.27 6.07
CA ASP A 39 22.69 -3.07 5.31
C ASP A 39 22.59 -2.62 3.85
N SER A 40 22.01 -3.50 3.02
CA SER A 40 21.96 -3.31 1.58
C SER A 40 20.75 -4.00 0.96
N GLU A 41 20.52 -3.75 -0.34
CA GLU A 41 19.52 -4.46 -1.15
C GLU A 41 19.68 -5.99 -1.06
N LYS A 42 20.93 -6.48 -0.93
CA LYS A 42 21.23 -7.90 -0.78
C LYS A 42 20.73 -8.46 0.56
N ASN A 43 20.87 -7.70 1.65
CA ASN A 43 20.41 -8.11 2.98
C ASN A 43 18.89 -8.25 2.99
N LEU A 44 18.18 -7.25 2.47
CA LEU A 44 16.73 -7.29 2.31
C LEU A 44 16.28 -8.44 1.42
N THR A 45 16.92 -8.63 0.26
CA THR A 45 16.60 -9.73 -0.66
C THR A 45 16.81 -11.08 0.03
N THR A 46 17.87 -11.23 0.82
CA THR A 46 18.15 -12.46 1.57
C THR A 46 17.08 -12.71 2.64
N PHE A 47 16.70 -11.68 3.40
CA PHE A 47 15.63 -11.78 4.40
C PHE A 47 14.31 -12.21 3.77
N LEU A 48 13.87 -11.55 2.69
CA LEU A 48 12.60 -11.82 2.03
C LEU A 48 12.54 -13.20 1.35
N ARG A 49 13.71 -13.81 1.07
CA ARG A 49 13.83 -15.18 0.55
C ARG A 49 13.87 -16.25 1.64
N SER A 50 13.97 -15.87 2.91
CA SER A 50 14.06 -16.82 4.01
C SER A 50 12.74 -17.55 4.24
N ASP A 51 12.81 -18.80 4.71
CA ASP A 51 11.63 -19.65 4.96
C ASP A 51 10.70 -19.09 6.05
N ASN A 52 11.18 -18.13 6.85
CA ASN A 52 10.39 -17.46 7.89
C ASN A 52 9.54 -16.30 7.36
N VAL A 53 9.70 -15.94 6.08
CA VAL A 53 8.94 -14.86 5.45
C VAL A 53 7.86 -15.43 4.54
N SER A 54 6.63 -14.98 4.75
CA SER A 54 5.50 -15.29 3.89
C SER A 54 5.02 -14.04 3.15
N ILE A 55 4.74 -14.16 1.85
CA ILE A 55 4.25 -13.05 1.02
C ILE A 55 2.87 -13.40 0.46
N PHE A 56 1.85 -12.64 0.84
CA PHE A 56 0.43 -12.92 0.53
C PHE A 56 -0.14 -11.94 -0.48
N ASN A 57 -0.94 -12.47 -1.41
CA ASN A 57 -1.68 -11.68 -2.40
C ASN A 57 -3.09 -11.26 -1.94
N SER A 58 -3.44 -11.55 -0.68
CA SER A 58 -4.75 -11.30 -0.09
C SER A 58 -4.61 -11.14 1.42
N PHE A 59 -5.53 -10.39 2.03
CA PHE A 59 -5.64 -10.28 3.48
C PHE A 59 -6.45 -11.42 4.13
N PHE A 60 -7.05 -12.33 3.34
CA PHE A 60 -8.04 -13.31 3.81
C PHE A 60 -7.72 -14.76 3.47
N GLU A 61 -7.08 -14.95 2.32
CA GLU A 61 -6.85 -16.27 1.74
C GLU A 61 -5.37 -16.59 1.90
N ASN A 62 -5.06 -17.68 2.60
CA ASN A 62 -3.71 -18.23 2.69
C ASN A 62 -3.39 -19.06 1.43
N ASP A 63 -3.69 -18.52 0.26
CA ASP A 63 -3.48 -19.21 -1.00
C ASP A 63 -1.99 -19.10 -1.38
N PHE A 64 -1.28 -20.23 -1.24
CA PHE A 64 0.09 -20.46 -1.69
C PHE A 64 1.16 -19.50 -1.13
N ASN A 65 1.56 -19.81 0.10
CA ASN A 65 2.63 -19.17 0.85
C ASN A 65 4.01 -19.54 0.29
N PHE A 66 4.69 -18.59 -0.35
CA PHE A 66 6.11 -18.74 -0.61
C PHE A 66 6.83 -17.42 -0.41
N PRO A 67 8.09 -17.46 0.07
CA PRO A 67 8.92 -16.26 0.19
C PRO A 67 9.16 -15.61 -1.18
N LEU A 68 9.99 -14.57 -1.21
CA LEU A 68 10.43 -13.95 -2.45
C LEU A 68 11.07 -15.02 -3.36
N ASP A 69 10.54 -15.20 -4.57
CA ASP A 69 11.00 -16.20 -5.50
C ASP A 69 11.83 -15.54 -6.61
N ILE A 70 13.10 -15.87 -6.64
CA ILE A 70 14.11 -15.28 -7.52
C ILE A 70 14.87 -16.39 -8.24
N GLU A 71 14.91 -16.28 -9.57
CA GLU A 71 15.68 -17.13 -10.46
C GLU A 71 16.50 -16.26 -11.41
N ASN A 72 17.80 -16.53 -11.57
CA ASN A 72 18.70 -15.78 -12.46
C ASN A 72 18.67 -14.25 -12.23
N ASN A 73 18.72 -13.82 -10.97
CA ASN A 73 18.65 -12.42 -10.51
C ASN A 73 17.37 -11.69 -10.98
N LYS A 74 16.28 -12.42 -11.19
CA LYS A 74 14.99 -11.89 -11.61
C LYS A 74 13.86 -12.52 -10.79
N LEU A 75 12.77 -11.80 -10.63
CA LEU A 75 11.55 -12.35 -10.01
C LEU A 75 11.03 -13.52 -10.83
N ASN A 76 10.72 -14.65 -10.19
CA ASN A 76 10.17 -15.82 -10.88
C ASN A 76 8.63 -15.82 -10.93
N LYS A 77 7.98 -14.95 -10.15
CA LYS A 77 6.52 -14.72 -10.16
C LYS A 77 6.19 -13.24 -10.06
N ASP A 78 4.94 -12.91 -10.38
CA ASP A 78 4.40 -11.57 -10.20
C ASP A 78 4.02 -11.32 -8.74
N TYR A 79 4.19 -10.08 -8.32
CA TYR A 79 3.74 -9.57 -7.04
C TYR A 79 2.87 -8.33 -7.27
N THR A 80 1.56 -8.54 -7.26
CA THR A 80 0.56 -7.57 -7.73
C THR A 80 -0.15 -6.86 -6.59
N ASP A 81 -0.93 -5.84 -6.94
CA ASP A 81 -1.71 -5.06 -5.97
C ASP A 81 -2.78 -5.93 -5.29
N ILE A 82 -3.05 -5.63 -4.02
CA ILE A 82 -4.20 -6.15 -3.30
C ILE A 82 -5.30 -5.10 -3.40
N TYR A 83 -6.41 -5.47 -4.04
CA TYR A 83 -7.51 -4.56 -4.28
C TYR A 83 -8.43 -4.42 -3.07
N GLU A 84 -9.21 -3.34 -3.05
CA GLU A 84 -10.22 -3.12 -2.03
C GLU A 84 -11.21 -4.30 -1.97
N ARG A 85 -11.64 -4.66 -0.77
CA ARG A 85 -12.57 -5.76 -0.56
C ARG A 85 -13.49 -5.47 0.61
N ARG A 86 -14.77 -5.75 0.40
CA ARG A 86 -15.80 -5.80 1.43
C ARG A 86 -16.29 -7.23 1.57
N TYR A 87 -16.26 -7.77 2.78
CA TYR A 87 -16.87 -9.07 3.06
C TYR A 87 -17.71 -9.03 4.33
N VAL A 88 -18.66 -9.95 4.42
CA VAL A 88 -19.61 -10.06 5.52
C VAL A 88 -19.41 -11.42 6.17
N ASP A 89 -19.19 -11.43 7.47
CA ASP A 89 -19.08 -12.61 8.31
C ASP A 89 -19.95 -12.44 9.56
N ASN A 90 -21.10 -13.09 9.57
CA ASN A 90 -22.11 -12.98 10.61
C ASN A 90 -22.49 -11.51 10.90
N ASP A 91 -22.23 -11.05 12.12
CA ASP A 91 -22.53 -9.69 12.61
C ASP A 91 -21.45 -8.67 12.22
N PHE A 92 -20.39 -9.11 11.55
CA PHE A 92 -19.29 -8.25 11.13
C PHE A 92 -19.31 -8.00 9.63
N ILE A 93 -19.07 -6.75 9.26
CA ILE A 93 -18.66 -6.36 7.91
C ILE A 93 -17.21 -5.93 8.02
N TYR A 94 -16.36 -6.40 7.12
CA TYR A 94 -15.01 -5.87 7.05
C TYR A 94 -14.77 -5.20 5.70
N ASP A 95 -14.24 -3.98 5.78
CA ASP A 95 -13.96 -3.10 4.66
C ASP A 95 -12.45 -2.83 4.62
N TYR A 96 -11.78 -3.31 3.57
CA TYR A 96 -10.34 -3.13 3.37
C TYR A 96 -10.10 -2.25 2.16
N SER A 97 -9.27 -1.21 2.34
CA SER A 97 -8.77 -0.39 1.24
C SER A 97 -7.70 -1.15 0.44
N SER A 98 -7.42 -0.72 -0.79
CA SER A 98 -6.35 -1.32 -1.62
C SER A 98 -4.94 -0.96 -1.14
N VAL A 99 -3.97 -1.82 -1.44
CA VAL A 99 -2.52 -1.53 -1.32
C VAL A 99 -1.77 -1.95 -2.58
N GLU A 100 -0.67 -1.26 -2.87
CA GLU A 100 0.25 -1.69 -3.93
C GLU A 100 1.12 -2.85 -3.46
N GLY A 101 1.19 -3.90 -4.28
CA GLY A 101 1.97 -5.09 -3.99
C GLY A 101 1.34 -6.06 -3.00
N ASN A 102 1.98 -7.23 -2.88
CA ASN A 102 1.63 -8.28 -1.94
C ASN A 102 2.14 -7.97 -0.54
N GLN A 103 1.41 -8.38 0.48
CA GLN A 103 1.78 -8.17 1.88
C GLN A 103 2.91 -9.11 2.29
N VAL A 104 3.94 -8.58 2.92
CA VAL A 104 4.94 -9.38 3.63
C VAL A 104 4.43 -9.60 5.05
N VAL A 105 4.07 -10.84 5.37
CA VAL A 105 3.53 -11.24 6.66
C VAL A 105 4.68 -11.47 7.63
N MET A 106 4.62 -10.75 8.73
CA MET A 106 5.57 -10.78 9.84
C MET A 106 4.78 -10.75 11.14
N ASP A 107 5.39 -11.15 12.25
CA ASP A 107 4.76 -11.06 13.56
C ASP A 107 4.41 -9.60 13.88
N VAL A 108 3.15 -9.36 14.22
CA VAL A 108 2.63 -8.02 14.55
C VAL A 108 2.44 -7.92 16.06
N ASN A 109 3.01 -6.90 16.68
CA ASN A 109 2.81 -6.58 18.09
C ASN A 109 1.69 -5.57 18.24
N GLU A 110 0.70 -5.83 19.11
CA GLU A 110 -0.37 -4.87 19.43
C GLU A 110 0.19 -3.55 20.00
N LYS A 111 1.28 -3.63 20.77
CA LYS A 111 1.98 -2.48 21.35
C LYS A 111 3.49 -2.56 21.16
N GLY A 112 4.11 -1.43 20.86
CA GLY A 112 5.57 -1.31 20.72
C GLY A 112 6.01 -1.33 19.27
N ASN A 113 7.22 -1.82 18.98
CA ASN A 113 7.78 -1.81 17.63
C ASN A 113 6.86 -2.52 16.64
N ALA A 114 6.54 -1.84 15.54
CA ALA A 114 5.64 -2.36 14.51
C ALA A 114 6.27 -3.47 13.66
N PHE A 115 7.60 -3.47 13.57
CA PHE A 115 8.36 -4.43 12.77
C PHE A 115 9.33 -5.24 13.64
N PRO A 116 9.67 -6.47 13.23
CA PRO A 116 10.68 -7.27 13.91
C PRO A 116 12.08 -6.66 13.73
N ASN A 117 13.04 -7.11 14.55
CA ASN A 117 14.39 -6.56 14.58
C ASN A 117 15.10 -6.68 13.22
N GLU A 118 14.81 -7.73 12.45
CA GLU A 118 15.35 -7.97 11.12
C GLU A 118 15.04 -6.80 10.17
N ILE A 119 13.80 -6.28 10.20
CA ILE A 119 13.42 -5.12 9.39
C ILE A 119 13.92 -3.81 10.00
N ASN A 120 13.84 -3.68 11.33
CA ASN A 120 14.36 -2.50 12.04
C ASN A 120 15.86 -2.27 11.79
N ASN A 121 16.62 -3.34 11.63
CA ASN A 121 18.03 -3.27 11.29
C ASN A 121 18.26 -2.94 9.80
N ILE A 122 17.34 -3.27 8.90
CA ILE A 122 17.49 -2.97 7.47
C ILE A 122 17.15 -1.50 7.18
N PHE A 123 16.06 -0.97 7.71
CA PHE A 123 15.57 0.38 7.37
C PHE A 123 15.54 1.32 8.58
N ILE A 124 16.23 2.46 8.48
CA ILE A 124 16.37 3.44 9.57
C ILE A 124 14.99 3.88 10.08
N GLU A 125 14.07 4.17 9.17
CA GLU A 125 12.77 4.73 9.50
C GLU A 125 11.89 3.78 10.31
N THR A 126 12.07 2.46 10.16
CA THR A 126 11.23 1.46 10.81
C THR A 126 11.42 1.37 12.32
N ASN A 127 12.59 1.76 12.83
CA ASN A 127 12.86 1.88 14.27
C ASN A 127 11.92 2.85 15.00
N ASN A 128 11.37 3.84 14.28
CA ASN A 128 10.48 4.85 14.84
C ASN A 128 9.00 4.50 14.67
N LEU A 129 8.67 3.37 14.04
CA LEU A 129 7.29 2.97 13.79
C LEU A 129 6.78 2.10 14.93
N GLN A 130 5.83 2.64 15.69
CA GLN A 130 5.24 1.99 16.86
C GLN A 130 3.78 1.63 16.58
N SER A 131 3.43 0.37 16.80
CA SER A 131 2.05 -0.10 16.84
C SER A 131 1.40 0.28 18.19
N ASP A 132 0.14 0.70 18.11
CA ASP A 132 -0.77 0.81 19.24
C ASP A 132 -2.18 0.55 18.72
N PHE A 133 -2.60 -0.71 18.78
CA PHE A 133 -3.91 -1.14 18.31
C PHE A 133 -4.51 -2.22 19.22
N SER A 134 -5.81 -2.43 19.10
CA SER A 134 -6.58 -3.45 19.79
C SER A 134 -7.30 -4.32 18.78
N ILE A 135 -7.00 -5.63 18.75
CA ILE A 135 -7.74 -6.57 17.89
C ILE A 135 -9.20 -6.68 18.34
N LEU A 136 -9.44 -6.64 19.66
CA LEU A 136 -10.77 -6.77 20.24
C LEU A 136 -11.68 -5.60 19.82
N GLU A 137 -11.18 -4.37 19.95
CA GLU A 137 -11.92 -3.16 19.58
C GLU A 137 -11.82 -2.84 18.08
N TYR A 138 -10.90 -3.50 17.38
CA TYR A 138 -10.52 -3.21 15.99
C TYR A 138 -10.25 -1.71 15.78
N SER A 139 -9.40 -1.18 16.65
CA SER A 139 -9.11 0.25 16.74
C SER A 139 -7.60 0.48 16.84
N GLY A 140 -7.13 1.63 16.36
CA GLY A 140 -5.75 2.07 16.53
C GLY A 140 -4.92 2.00 15.25
N VAL A 141 -3.59 1.91 15.42
CA VAL A 141 -2.64 2.03 14.32
C VAL A 141 -1.60 0.90 14.38
N THR A 142 -1.33 0.31 13.23
CA THR A 142 -0.19 -0.57 12.99
C THR A 142 0.44 -0.27 11.62
N TYR A 143 1.41 -1.07 11.18
CA TYR A 143 2.11 -0.88 9.92
C TYR A 143 2.27 -2.20 9.19
N ILE A 144 2.21 -2.15 7.87
CA ILE A 144 2.49 -3.32 7.03
C ILE A 144 3.57 -2.99 6.01
N LEU A 145 4.35 -4.00 5.64
CA LEU A 145 5.28 -3.97 4.54
C LEU A 145 4.69 -4.73 3.36
N THR A 146 4.83 -4.18 2.16
CA THR A 146 4.34 -4.78 0.92
C THR A 146 5.42 -4.76 -0.15
N LEU A 147 5.34 -5.68 -1.11
CA LEU A 147 6.26 -5.82 -2.22
C LEU A 147 5.49 -5.90 -3.54
N LYS A 148 5.89 -5.09 -4.52
CA LYS A 148 5.38 -5.12 -5.89
C LYS A 148 6.49 -5.38 -6.89
N GLY A 149 6.24 -6.22 -7.88
CA GLY A 149 7.19 -6.54 -8.94
C GLY A 149 6.60 -7.49 -9.96
N TYR A 150 7.25 -7.64 -11.11
CA TYR A 150 6.76 -8.48 -12.20
C TYR A 150 7.77 -9.57 -12.55
N LYS A 151 7.27 -10.74 -12.91
CA LYS A 151 8.07 -11.88 -13.34
C LYS A 151 9.04 -11.45 -14.45
N GLY A 152 10.31 -11.87 -14.30
CA GLY A 152 11.39 -11.58 -15.22
C GLY A 152 12.09 -10.23 -14.99
N PHE A 153 11.62 -9.42 -14.03
CA PHE A 153 12.26 -8.14 -13.71
C PHE A 153 13.38 -8.35 -12.69
N SER A 154 14.47 -7.59 -12.83
CA SER A 154 15.61 -7.59 -11.91
C SER A 154 15.46 -6.58 -10.77
N ASN A 155 14.24 -6.11 -10.53
CA ASN A 155 13.92 -5.19 -9.45
C ASN A 155 12.50 -5.42 -8.94
N TYR A 156 12.26 -4.95 -7.72
CA TYR A 156 10.95 -4.86 -7.10
C TYR A 156 10.87 -3.58 -6.26
N THR A 157 9.66 -3.21 -5.85
CA THR A 157 9.43 -2.05 -5.00
C THR A 157 8.85 -2.51 -3.68
N ILE A 158 9.42 -2.01 -2.59
CA ILE A 158 8.87 -2.12 -1.24
C ILE A 158 8.07 -0.88 -0.91
N PHE A 159 6.95 -1.07 -0.22
CA PHE A 159 6.22 0.02 0.42
C PHE A 159 5.95 -0.31 1.88
N ILE A 160 5.91 0.74 2.70
CA ILE A 160 5.36 0.66 4.06
C ILE A 160 4.10 1.50 4.11
N TYR A 161 3.04 0.90 4.65
CA TYR A 161 1.76 1.57 4.90
C TYR A 161 1.52 1.71 6.39
N LYS A 162 1.07 2.89 6.80
CA LYS A 162 0.37 3.07 8.07
C LYS A 162 -1.02 2.45 7.90
N THR A 163 -1.33 1.49 8.74
CA THR A 163 -2.62 0.78 8.77
C THR A 163 -3.44 1.35 9.91
N ILE A 164 -4.59 1.93 9.60
CA ILE A 164 -5.50 2.51 10.58
C ILE A 164 -6.71 1.59 10.68
N LEU A 165 -6.93 1.07 11.88
CA LEU A 165 -8.05 0.20 12.23
C LEU A 165 -9.14 1.05 12.89
N SER A 166 -10.38 0.88 12.44
CA SER A 166 -11.52 1.50 13.08
C SER A 166 -12.76 0.61 13.02
N SER A 167 -13.61 0.74 14.03
CA SER A 167 -14.88 0.03 14.11
C SER A 167 -16.02 1.03 14.28
N GLU A 168 -17.11 0.82 13.55
CA GLU A 168 -18.35 1.59 13.67
C GLU A 168 -19.56 0.65 13.65
N ASN A 169 -20.68 1.08 14.25
CA ASN A 169 -21.93 0.32 14.21
C ASN A 169 -22.80 0.83 13.06
N ASP A 170 -23.28 -0.08 12.19
CA ASP A 170 -24.29 0.19 11.18
C ASP A 170 -25.47 -0.76 11.40
N LYS A 171 -26.53 -0.22 12.00
CA LYS A 171 -27.75 -0.96 12.40
C LYS A 171 -27.43 -2.15 13.30
N ASP A 172 -27.60 -3.36 12.78
CA ASP A 172 -27.41 -4.65 13.43
C ASP A 172 -25.99 -5.21 13.26
N LYS A 173 -25.09 -4.47 12.58
CA LYS A 173 -23.75 -4.94 12.23
C LYS A 173 -22.65 -4.02 12.74
N VAL A 174 -21.49 -4.64 12.98
CA VAL A 174 -20.24 -3.95 13.29
C VAL A 174 -19.40 -3.88 12.01
N ILE A 175 -19.10 -2.68 11.53
CA ILE A 175 -18.21 -2.45 10.38
C ILE A 175 -16.80 -2.22 10.89
N ARG A 176 -15.89 -3.12 10.51
CA ARG A 176 -14.45 -3.09 10.76
C ARG A 176 -13.72 -2.59 9.53
N LYS A 177 -13.20 -1.37 9.58
CA LYS A 177 -12.49 -0.71 8.47
C LYS A 177 -10.99 -0.79 8.67
N THR A 178 -10.30 -1.32 7.67
CA THR A 178 -8.83 -1.22 7.53
C THR A 178 -8.51 -0.25 6.40
N THR A 179 -7.88 0.86 6.77
CA THR A 179 -7.43 1.87 5.80
C THR A 179 -5.91 1.95 5.79
N PHE A 180 -5.35 2.15 4.61
CA PHE A 180 -3.91 2.16 4.39
C PHE A 180 -3.48 3.53 3.88
N GLN A 181 -2.45 4.08 4.51
CA GLN A 181 -1.79 5.31 4.07
C GLN A 181 -0.35 4.97 3.74
N LYS A 182 0.05 5.16 2.47
CA LYS A 182 1.43 4.91 2.05
C LYS A 182 2.34 5.96 2.69
N ILE A 183 3.34 5.51 3.45
CA ILE A 183 4.27 6.42 4.14
C ILE A 183 5.68 6.33 3.57
N TYR A 184 6.10 5.15 3.12
CA TYR A 184 7.42 4.94 2.55
C TYR A 184 7.42 4.08 1.29
N LYS A 185 8.43 4.29 0.45
CA LYS A 185 8.70 3.54 -0.77
C LYS A 185 10.20 3.29 -0.93
N LYS A 186 10.59 2.15 -1.49
CA LYS A 186 11.96 1.89 -1.96
C LYS A 186 11.96 0.99 -3.18
N ASN A 187 12.69 1.37 -4.22
CA ASN A 187 13.00 0.45 -5.31
C ASN A 187 14.26 -0.34 -4.95
N ILE A 188 14.21 -1.65 -5.16
CA ILE A 188 15.26 -2.60 -4.81
C ILE A 188 15.71 -3.29 -6.08
N ASN A 189 17.01 -3.23 -6.37
CA ASN A 189 17.60 -4.06 -7.41
C ASN A 189 17.95 -5.44 -6.84
N ILE A 190 17.66 -6.48 -7.61
CA ILE A 190 17.98 -7.86 -7.22
C ILE A 190 19.47 -8.08 -7.48
N ILE A 191 20.23 -8.11 -6.39
CA ILE A 191 21.65 -8.42 -6.37
C ILE A 191 21.84 -9.63 -5.46
N THR A 192 21.98 -10.80 -6.07
CA THR A 192 22.20 -12.08 -5.36
C THR A 192 23.67 -12.46 -5.37
#